data_AF-A0A927T102-F1
#
_entry.id   AF-A0A927T102-F1
#
_cell.length_a   1.000
_cell.length_b   1.000
_cell.length_c   1.000
_cell.angle_alpha   90.00
_cell.angle_beta   90.00
_cell.angle_gamma   90.00
#
_symmetry.space_group_name_H-M   'P 1'
#
loop_
_entity.id
_entity.type
_entity.pdbx_description
1 polymer ?
#
loop_
_entity_poly.entity_id
_entity_poly.type
_entity_poly.pdbx_seq_one_letter_code
_entity_poly.pdbx_strand_id
1 'polypeptide(L)'
;RLPYALLKNDSVVNKGYLLSSKDVCTLDILPKILETGVKSLKIEGRMKSPYYVGLVTSIYRKYIDLAQSNKPYIVEDSDREKLMQIFNRGGFSTGYLNGKLGKEMMYTKRPNHIGIKIGEVVSYNKNKGYVKVKLEKDVELGDSIAIKESSCKISELMLGNTNIKILKKGQIATIGRIYGDIKTKDYVYKTVSNSLNKEIEQKNSKENIKRKITGKISLKNNQPISIEIIDELTKINVKEQKDVIPVKAEKTGISSERIKEQLSKTGNTIFEFSNIEVELDDEIIVPISSINELRRDVLEKLENQLKTKIKRNEVIKINTVKQKRQERARGKVEVNLCFNKLSNNINYKNFKNINNIYLPIEVFFEKENEQKLQEIFDNFNTYVIIPAITKGVFNKLILEKLQKLNFKGLVLSNISQLNYLKDLREKDFELIANYTFNAFNNYTIEELKKLGFNKIIISPELNKTNINNLSEIVQKELIVYGRTLLMTSEYCTIGTFKGCQGLCKQGKYTLKDRLGLKFPVYTNRINCNNLIYNSKITSIEWKDLNIDSIRIDILEETEEEIKNIIEVHRNNQRLEGINYTNGNMNKEI
;
A
#
# COMPACT_ATOMS: atom_id res chain seq x y z
N ARG A 1 -10.09 2.52 10.23
CA ARG A 1 -10.14 3.97 9.91
C ARG A 1 -11.02 4.65 10.95
N LEU A 2 -10.70 5.88 11.33
CA LEU A 2 -11.35 6.58 12.44
C LEU A 2 -12.38 7.62 11.95
N PRO A 3 -13.41 7.93 12.77
CA PRO A 3 -14.30 9.05 12.50
C PRO A 3 -13.63 10.38 12.84
N TYR A 4 -14.01 11.42 12.11
CA TYR A 4 -13.58 12.81 12.30
C TYR A 4 -14.78 13.76 12.20
N ALA A 5 -14.68 14.90 12.88
CA ALA A 5 -15.50 16.09 12.62
C ALA A 5 -14.67 17.11 11.85
N LEU A 6 -15.22 17.71 10.79
CA LEU A 6 -14.62 18.86 10.12
C LEU A 6 -15.18 20.13 10.77
N LEU A 7 -14.29 21.01 11.22
CA LEU A 7 -14.62 22.28 11.85
C LEU A 7 -14.23 23.43 10.92
N LYS A 8 -15.04 24.49 10.89
CA LYS A 8 -14.73 25.80 10.30
C LYS A 8 -14.81 26.84 11.42
N ASN A 9 -13.70 27.52 11.73
CA ASN A 9 -13.62 28.46 12.86
C ASN A 9 -14.22 27.84 14.13
N ASP A 10 -13.75 26.63 14.48
CA ASP A 10 -14.21 25.80 15.60
C ASP A 10 -15.67 25.29 15.58
N SER A 11 -16.48 25.71 14.62
CA SER A 11 -17.85 25.21 14.45
C SER A 11 -17.86 23.94 13.60
N VAL A 12 -18.54 22.88 14.07
CA VAL A 12 -18.65 21.62 13.33
C VAL A 12 -19.50 21.82 12.07
N VAL A 13 -18.91 21.59 10.90
CA VAL A 13 -19.60 21.67 9.60
C VAL A 13 -19.88 20.30 8.98
N ASN A 14 -19.16 19.25 9.38
CA ASN A 14 -19.40 17.88 8.90
C ASN A 14 -18.85 16.85 9.91
N LYS A 15 -19.36 15.60 9.90
CA LYS A 15 -18.89 14.50 10.76
C LYS A 15 -19.04 13.14 10.09
N GLY A 16 -18.18 12.19 10.47
CA GLY A 16 -18.25 10.79 10.02
C GLY A 16 -16.87 10.25 9.66
N TYR A 17 -16.82 9.22 8.80
CA TYR A 17 -15.56 8.66 8.33
C TYR A 17 -15.02 9.45 7.13
N LEU A 18 -14.76 10.75 7.34
CA LEU A 18 -14.46 11.72 6.29
C LEU A 18 -13.21 11.38 5.45
N LEU A 19 -12.30 10.58 6.00
CA LEU A 19 -11.07 10.12 5.34
C LEU A 19 -11.12 8.62 4.96
N SER A 20 -12.32 8.05 4.86
CA SER A 20 -12.49 6.64 4.46
C SER A 20 -12.75 6.50 2.97
N SER A 21 -11.72 6.14 2.20
CA SER A 21 -11.82 5.86 0.76
C SER A 21 -12.39 4.48 0.41
N LYS A 22 -13.14 4.37 -0.68
CA LYS A 22 -13.49 3.06 -1.26
C LYS A 22 -12.21 2.30 -1.63
N ASP A 23 -12.29 0.98 -1.70
CA ASP A 23 -11.14 0.16 -2.12
C ASP A 23 -10.81 0.42 -3.60
N VAL A 24 -9.53 0.37 -3.95
CA VAL A 24 -9.11 0.51 -5.35
C VAL A 24 -9.35 -0.82 -6.05
N CYS A 25 -10.14 -0.80 -7.12
CA CYS A 25 -10.30 -1.90 -8.04
C CYS A 25 -10.08 -1.37 -9.45
N THR A 26 -9.10 -1.95 -10.15
CA THR A 26 -8.72 -1.52 -11.49
C THR A 26 -9.13 -2.52 -12.56
N LEU A 27 -9.98 -3.50 -12.21
CA LEU A 27 -10.38 -4.58 -13.11
C LEU A 27 -10.97 -4.04 -14.42
N ASP A 28 -11.82 -3.01 -14.34
CA ASP A 28 -12.46 -2.41 -15.53
C ASP A 28 -11.50 -1.60 -16.41
N ILE A 29 -10.35 -1.18 -15.88
CA ILE A 29 -9.35 -0.37 -16.60
C ILE A 29 -8.03 -1.11 -16.79
N LEU A 30 -8.02 -2.42 -16.56
CA LEU A 30 -6.82 -3.24 -16.58
C LEU A 30 -6.09 -3.19 -17.93
N PRO A 31 -6.75 -3.22 -19.11
CA PRO A 31 -6.05 -3.11 -20.39
C PRO A 31 -5.24 -1.81 -20.50
N LYS A 32 -5.85 -0.67 -20.14
CA LYS A 32 -5.17 0.64 -20.13
C LYS A 32 -3.97 0.66 -19.20
N ILE A 33 -4.04 -0.04 -18.07
CA ILE A 33 -2.90 -0.17 -17.15
C ILE A 33 -1.77 -0.95 -17.83
N LEU A 34 -2.07 -2.08 -18.47
CA LEU A 34 -1.06 -2.89 -19.17
C LEU A 34 -0.40 -2.12 -20.32
N GLU A 35 -1.18 -1.33 -21.06
CA GLU A 35 -0.69 -0.45 -22.13
C GLU A 35 0.34 0.58 -21.65
N THR A 36 0.30 0.99 -20.37
CA THR A 36 1.33 1.91 -19.82
C THR A 36 2.72 1.28 -19.71
N GLY A 37 2.86 -0.03 -19.95
CA GLY A 37 4.13 -0.75 -19.90
C GLY A 37 4.51 -1.29 -18.52
N VAL A 38 3.60 -1.25 -17.54
CA VAL A 38 3.83 -1.85 -16.21
C VAL A 38 4.20 -3.33 -16.34
N LYS A 39 5.20 -3.75 -15.57
CA LYS A 39 5.72 -5.14 -15.59
C LYS A 39 5.20 -6.00 -14.46
N SER A 40 4.64 -5.38 -13.42
CA SER A 40 4.11 -6.08 -12.25
C SER A 40 2.90 -5.34 -11.71
N LEU A 41 1.87 -6.11 -11.35
CA LEU A 41 0.68 -5.64 -10.65
C LEU A 41 0.76 -6.14 -9.20
N LYS A 42 0.66 -5.22 -8.25
CA LYS A 42 0.65 -5.55 -6.82
C LYS A 42 -0.79 -5.65 -6.32
N ILE A 43 -1.13 -6.77 -5.70
CA ILE A 43 -2.35 -6.94 -4.92
C ILE A 43 -2.01 -6.69 -3.43
N GLU A 44 -2.81 -5.86 -2.74
CA GLU A 44 -2.61 -5.57 -1.32
C GLU A 44 -3.25 -6.66 -0.44
N GLY A 45 -2.42 -7.55 0.09
CA GLY A 45 -2.85 -8.70 0.90
C GLY A 45 -2.60 -8.58 2.40
N ARG A 46 -2.04 -7.48 2.92
CA ARG A 46 -1.73 -7.36 4.35
C ARG A 46 -2.99 -7.53 5.20
N MET A 47 -2.91 -8.44 6.19
CA MET A 47 -4.03 -8.78 7.09
C MET A 47 -5.28 -9.30 6.37
N LYS A 48 -5.12 -9.88 5.17
CA LYS A 48 -6.21 -10.52 4.42
C LYS A 48 -6.17 -12.04 4.59
N SER A 49 -7.33 -12.68 4.50
CA SER A 49 -7.43 -14.14 4.56
C SER A 49 -6.84 -14.79 3.30
N PRO A 50 -6.42 -16.08 3.37
CA PRO A 50 -6.03 -16.84 2.18
C PRO A 50 -7.12 -16.83 1.09
N TYR A 51 -8.39 -16.85 1.49
CA TYR A 51 -9.53 -16.77 0.58
C TYR A 51 -9.56 -15.47 -0.23
N TYR A 52 -9.30 -14.32 0.42
CA TYR A 52 -9.21 -13.03 -0.27
C TYR A 52 -8.08 -13.03 -1.29
N VAL A 53 -6.88 -13.46 -0.88
CA VAL A 53 -5.71 -13.46 -1.75
C VAL A 53 -5.91 -14.37 -2.95
N GLY A 54 -6.40 -15.59 -2.73
CA GLY A 54 -6.68 -16.56 -3.80
C GLY A 54 -7.70 -16.04 -4.80
N LEU A 55 -8.84 -15.52 -4.33
CA LEU A 55 -9.89 -15.03 -5.21
C LEU A 55 -9.43 -13.82 -6.05
N VAL A 56 -8.87 -12.79 -5.40
CA VAL A 56 -8.44 -11.58 -6.10
C VAL A 56 -7.36 -11.91 -7.11
N THR A 57 -6.39 -12.76 -6.75
CA THR A 57 -5.33 -13.18 -7.67
C THR A 57 -5.90 -13.97 -8.85
N SER A 58 -6.82 -14.90 -8.61
CA SER A 58 -7.43 -15.70 -9.68
C SER A 58 -8.22 -14.85 -10.67
N ILE A 59 -9.02 -13.89 -10.18
CA ILE A 59 -9.79 -12.97 -11.03
C ILE A 59 -8.85 -12.07 -11.81
N TYR A 60 -7.87 -11.42 -11.18
CA TYR A 60 -6.93 -10.58 -11.92
C TYR A 60 -6.13 -11.39 -12.94
N ARG A 61 -5.70 -12.63 -12.64
CA ARG A 61 -5.03 -13.49 -13.62
C ARG A 61 -5.92 -13.76 -14.84
N LYS A 62 -7.17 -14.18 -14.63
CA LYS A 62 -8.19 -14.39 -15.68
C LYS A 62 -8.27 -13.18 -16.61
N TYR A 63 -8.33 -11.97 -16.04
CA TYR A 63 -8.51 -10.75 -16.82
C TYR A 63 -7.22 -10.20 -17.43
N ILE A 64 -6.05 -10.45 -16.83
CA ILE A 64 -4.78 -10.17 -17.53
C ILE A 64 -4.66 -11.08 -18.76
N ASP A 65 -4.98 -12.38 -18.63
CA ASP A 65 -4.94 -13.32 -19.76
C ASP A 65 -5.93 -12.91 -20.86
N LEU A 66 -7.13 -12.47 -20.48
CA LEU A 66 -8.12 -11.94 -21.43
C LEU A 66 -7.60 -10.67 -22.14
N ALA A 67 -7.02 -9.72 -21.40
CA ALA A 67 -6.48 -8.48 -21.95
C ALA A 67 -5.27 -8.70 -22.87
N GLN A 68 -4.54 -9.80 -22.70
CA GLN A 68 -3.42 -10.19 -23.56
C GLN A 68 -3.83 -11.08 -24.74
N SER A 69 -5.11 -11.46 -24.81
CA SER A 69 -5.66 -12.26 -25.90
C SER A 69 -6.25 -11.39 -27.00
N ASN A 70 -6.56 -11.99 -28.15
CA ASN A 70 -7.29 -11.32 -29.24
C ASN A 70 -8.80 -11.21 -29.00
N LYS A 71 -9.30 -11.52 -27.80
CA LYS A 71 -10.73 -11.51 -27.47
C LYS A 71 -11.14 -10.13 -26.93
N PRO A 72 -12.41 -9.72 -27.11
CA PRO A 72 -12.95 -8.52 -26.47
C PRO A 72 -12.80 -8.57 -24.95
N TYR A 73 -12.31 -7.46 -24.36
CA TYR A 73 -12.17 -7.34 -22.93
C TYR A 73 -13.51 -6.98 -22.28
N ILE A 74 -14.23 -7.99 -21.80
CA ILE A 74 -15.52 -7.84 -21.11
C ILE A 74 -15.41 -8.51 -19.74
N VAL A 75 -15.51 -7.71 -18.68
CA VAL A 75 -15.55 -8.21 -17.31
C VAL A 75 -16.96 -8.67 -16.96
N GLU A 76 -17.07 -9.86 -16.37
CA GLU A 76 -18.32 -10.49 -15.98
C GLU A 76 -18.82 -9.90 -14.65
N ASP A 77 -20.12 -9.65 -14.57
CA ASP A 77 -20.73 -9.11 -13.34
C ASP A 77 -20.64 -10.08 -12.15
N SER A 78 -20.60 -11.39 -12.42
CA SER A 78 -20.35 -12.43 -11.42
C SER A 78 -18.98 -12.25 -10.74
N ASP A 79 -17.93 -11.93 -11.49
CA ASP A 79 -16.58 -11.73 -10.95
C ASP A 79 -16.46 -10.38 -10.22
N ARG A 80 -17.13 -9.32 -10.71
CA ARG A 80 -17.25 -8.06 -9.96
C ARG A 80 -17.95 -8.28 -8.62
N GLU A 81 -19.01 -9.07 -8.62
CA GLU A 81 -19.75 -9.40 -7.41
C GLU A 81 -18.93 -10.24 -6.44
N LYS A 82 -18.16 -11.23 -6.93
CA LYS A 82 -17.22 -12.01 -6.11
C LYS A 82 -16.17 -11.11 -5.45
N LEU A 83 -15.60 -10.15 -6.17
CA LEU A 83 -14.69 -9.16 -5.60
C LEU A 83 -15.38 -8.29 -4.53
N MET A 84 -16.60 -7.82 -4.81
CA MET A 84 -17.39 -7.05 -3.86
C MET A 84 -17.71 -7.86 -2.59
N GLN A 85 -18.05 -9.14 -2.74
CA GLN A 85 -18.39 -10.05 -1.66
C GLN A 85 -17.20 -10.36 -0.77
N ILE A 86 -16.00 -10.57 -1.34
CA ILE A 86 -14.84 -10.95 -0.53
C ILE A 86 -14.30 -9.77 0.28
N PHE A 87 -14.36 -8.56 -0.28
CA PHE A 87 -14.08 -7.32 0.45
C PHE A 87 -14.48 -6.07 -0.34
N ASN A 88 -15.29 -5.22 0.27
CA ASN A 88 -15.52 -3.84 -0.18
C ASN A 88 -15.81 -2.89 0.99
N ARG A 89 -15.55 -1.60 0.77
CA ARG A 89 -15.97 -0.50 1.63
C ARG A 89 -16.84 0.48 0.86
N GLY A 90 -18.10 0.10 0.62
CA GLY A 90 -19.07 0.95 -0.05
C GLY A 90 -18.88 1.00 -1.55
N GLY A 91 -18.40 -0.11 -2.12
CA GLY A 91 -18.00 -0.20 -3.52
C GLY A 91 -16.50 -0.06 -3.73
N PHE A 92 -16.16 0.11 -5.00
CA PHE A 92 -14.80 0.33 -5.48
C PHE A 92 -14.63 1.73 -6.06
N SER A 93 -13.37 2.11 -6.25
CA SER A 93 -12.95 3.25 -7.05
C SER A 93 -11.76 2.83 -7.92
N THR A 94 -11.49 3.56 -9.00
CA THR A 94 -10.24 3.40 -9.78
C THR A 94 -9.06 4.17 -9.16
N GLY A 95 -9.21 4.63 -7.91
CA GLY A 95 -8.28 5.58 -7.32
C GLY A 95 -8.28 6.90 -8.10
N TYR A 96 -7.09 7.42 -8.41
CA TYR A 96 -6.92 8.62 -9.23
C TYR A 96 -6.53 8.31 -10.69
N LEU A 97 -6.55 7.04 -11.10
CA LEU A 97 -6.08 6.61 -12.43
C LEU A 97 -6.96 7.13 -13.58
N ASN A 98 -8.26 7.35 -13.33
CA ASN A 98 -9.19 8.02 -14.26
C ASN A 98 -9.47 9.48 -13.87
N GLY A 99 -8.57 10.12 -13.11
CA GLY A 99 -8.74 11.49 -12.64
C GLY A 99 -9.39 11.62 -11.26
N LYS A 100 -9.81 12.84 -10.91
CA LYS A 100 -10.33 13.16 -9.57
C LYS A 100 -11.80 12.71 -9.44
N LEU A 101 -12.06 11.69 -8.62
CA LEU A 101 -13.41 11.14 -8.40
C LEU A 101 -14.24 11.91 -7.34
N GLY A 102 -13.64 12.87 -6.61
CA GLY A 102 -14.34 13.65 -5.59
C GLY A 102 -15.02 12.78 -4.53
N LYS A 103 -16.32 13.01 -4.28
CA LYS A 103 -17.13 12.24 -3.30
C LYS A 103 -17.20 10.75 -3.64
N GLU A 104 -17.14 10.38 -4.91
CA GLU A 104 -17.29 8.99 -5.34
C GLU A 104 -16.12 8.11 -4.90
N MET A 105 -14.97 8.72 -4.59
CA MET A 105 -13.83 8.03 -4.00
C MET A 105 -14.03 7.64 -2.53
N MET A 106 -14.97 8.29 -1.84
CA MET A 106 -15.11 8.21 -0.40
C MET A 106 -16.35 7.44 0.01
N TYR A 107 -16.24 6.74 1.13
CA TYR A 107 -17.34 6.11 1.82
C TYR A 107 -17.32 6.50 3.30
N THR A 108 -18.10 7.54 3.62
CA THR A 108 -18.04 8.26 4.90
C THR A 108 -18.92 7.67 6.00
N LYS A 109 -19.72 6.62 5.70
CA LYS A 109 -20.69 6.05 6.64
C LYS A 109 -20.07 5.08 7.64
N ARG A 110 -19.22 4.16 7.18
CA ARG A 110 -18.52 3.18 8.04
C ARG A 110 -17.18 2.71 7.43
N PRO A 111 -16.21 2.24 8.23
CA PRO A 111 -14.84 1.97 7.76
C PRO A 111 -14.56 0.50 7.44
N ASN A 112 -15.46 -0.40 7.83
CA ASN A 112 -15.30 -1.85 7.79
C ASN A 112 -15.90 -2.46 6.52
N HIS A 113 -15.65 -3.76 6.33
CA HIS A 113 -16.24 -4.51 5.23
C HIS A 113 -17.77 -4.46 5.28
N ILE A 114 -18.39 -4.11 4.15
CA ILE A 114 -19.84 -3.93 4.06
C ILE A 114 -20.57 -5.21 3.72
N GLY A 115 -19.93 -6.08 2.92
CA GLY A 115 -20.62 -7.16 2.24
C GLY A 115 -21.42 -6.69 1.03
N ILE A 116 -22.23 -7.59 0.47
CA ILE A 116 -23.21 -7.30 -0.58
C ILE A 116 -24.61 -7.26 0.02
N LYS A 117 -25.48 -6.38 -0.47
CA LYS A 117 -26.88 -6.37 -0.04
C LYS A 117 -27.55 -7.67 -0.51
N ILE A 118 -28.24 -8.34 0.40
CA ILE A 118 -28.96 -9.60 0.14
C ILE A 118 -30.47 -9.50 0.37
N GLY A 119 -30.95 -8.41 0.95
CA GLY A 119 -32.37 -8.22 1.18
C GLY A 119 -32.70 -7.09 2.14
N GLU A 120 -33.97 -7.02 2.51
CA GLU A 120 -34.54 -6.02 3.42
C GLU A 120 -35.34 -6.71 4.53
N VAL A 121 -35.23 -6.19 5.75
CA VAL A 121 -35.96 -6.70 6.92
C VAL A 121 -37.46 -6.40 6.76
N VAL A 122 -38.26 -7.46 6.79
CA VAL A 122 -39.73 -7.41 6.80
C VAL A 122 -40.24 -7.25 8.24
N SER A 123 -39.73 -8.07 9.15
CA SER A 123 -40.08 -7.98 10.58
C SER A 123 -38.96 -8.56 11.45
N TYR A 124 -38.96 -8.15 12.72
CA TYR A 124 -37.98 -8.61 13.71
C TYR A 124 -38.68 -8.97 15.03
N ASN A 125 -38.50 -10.21 15.49
CA ASN A 125 -38.91 -10.65 16.81
C ASN A 125 -37.68 -10.67 17.73
N LYS A 126 -37.55 -9.62 18.55
CA LYS A 126 -36.41 -9.44 19.47
C LYS A 126 -36.29 -10.57 20.49
N ASN A 127 -37.42 -11.07 21.02
CA ASN A 127 -37.43 -12.10 22.06
C ASN A 127 -36.91 -13.45 21.54
N LYS A 128 -37.27 -13.80 20.30
CA LYS A 128 -36.79 -15.05 19.64
C LYS A 128 -35.48 -14.87 18.88
N GLY A 129 -35.03 -13.63 18.68
CA GLY A 129 -33.87 -13.32 17.83
C GLY A 129 -34.11 -13.68 16.35
N TYR A 130 -35.36 -13.60 15.89
CA TYR A 130 -35.76 -14.00 14.53
C TYR A 130 -36.00 -12.77 13.67
N VAL A 131 -35.25 -12.66 12.56
CA VAL A 131 -35.45 -11.62 11.56
C VAL A 131 -36.02 -12.22 10.28
N LYS A 132 -37.15 -11.70 9.81
CA LYS A 132 -37.70 -12.04 8.49
C LYS A 132 -37.12 -11.09 7.46
N VAL A 133 -36.56 -11.63 6.39
CA VAL A 133 -35.85 -10.88 5.34
C VAL A 133 -36.44 -11.24 3.99
N LYS A 134 -36.84 -10.25 3.20
CA LYS A 134 -37.19 -10.44 1.80
C LYS A 134 -35.90 -10.49 0.99
N LEU A 135 -35.57 -11.67 0.45
CA LEU A 135 -34.30 -11.91 -0.20
C LEU A 135 -34.24 -11.30 -1.61
N GLU A 136 -33.18 -10.54 -1.87
CA GLU A 136 -32.77 -10.07 -3.20
C GLU A 136 -31.67 -10.96 -3.80
N LYS A 137 -31.01 -11.77 -2.97
CA LYS A 137 -29.97 -12.73 -3.35
C LYS A 137 -30.09 -14.02 -2.54
N ASP A 138 -29.50 -15.08 -3.06
CA ASP A 138 -29.42 -16.37 -2.39
C ASP A 138 -28.65 -16.27 -1.06
N VAL A 139 -29.07 -17.05 -0.07
CA VAL A 139 -28.47 -17.12 1.27
C VAL A 139 -28.39 -18.57 1.70
N GLU A 140 -27.29 -18.94 2.35
CA GLU A 140 -27.09 -20.30 2.86
C GLU A 140 -26.66 -20.34 4.32
N LEU A 141 -26.88 -21.50 4.94
CA LEU A 141 -26.36 -21.81 6.27
C LEU A 141 -24.82 -21.69 6.29
N GLY A 142 -24.30 -20.96 7.27
CA GLY A 142 -22.88 -20.69 7.43
C GLY A 142 -22.40 -19.37 6.82
N ASP A 143 -23.21 -18.70 5.99
CA ASP A 143 -22.95 -17.31 5.58
C ASP A 143 -22.87 -16.40 6.81
N SER A 144 -22.12 -15.30 6.71
CA SER A 144 -22.17 -14.23 7.73
C SER A 144 -22.89 -13.03 7.18
N ILE A 145 -23.76 -12.44 8.00
CA ILE A 145 -24.56 -11.26 7.64
C ILE A 145 -24.38 -10.13 8.65
N ALA A 146 -24.66 -8.92 8.20
CA ALA A 146 -24.72 -7.72 9.01
C ALA A 146 -25.99 -6.91 8.73
N ILE A 147 -26.60 -6.40 9.79
CA ILE A 147 -27.75 -5.49 9.79
C ILE A 147 -27.39 -4.35 10.73
N LYS A 148 -27.16 -3.15 10.20
CA LYS A 148 -26.59 -2.02 10.95
C LYS A 148 -25.29 -2.41 11.68
N GLU A 149 -25.31 -2.42 13.01
CA GLU A 149 -24.19 -2.79 13.90
C GLU A 149 -24.26 -4.25 14.35
N SER A 150 -25.42 -4.91 14.17
CA SER A 150 -25.60 -6.32 14.47
C SER A 150 -24.98 -7.18 13.37
N SER A 151 -24.32 -8.27 13.74
CA SER A 151 -23.82 -9.27 12.80
C SER A 151 -23.95 -10.67 13.38
N CYS A 152 -24.12 -11.66 12.52
CA CYS A 152 -24.11 -13.06 12.92
C CYS A 152 -23.63 -13.97 11.79
N LYS A 153 -23.12 -15.15 12.16
CA LYS A 153 -23.02 -16.28 11.26
C LYS A 153 -24.37 -17.01 11.27
N ILE A 154 -24.96 -17.24 10.11
CA ILE A 154 -26.26 -17.90 9.96
C ILE A 154 -26.11 -19.36 10.41
N SER A 155 -26.57 -19.67 11.61
CA SER A 155 -26.67 -21.04 12.13
C SER A 155 -28.10 -21.60 12.06
N GLU A 156 -29.07 -20.77 11.69
CA GLU A 156 -30.49 -21.12 11.61
C GLU A 156 -31.14 -20.31 10.50
N LEU A 157 -31.73 -21.00 9.53
CA LEU A 157 -32.33 -20.43 8.32
C LEU A 157 -33.61 -21.19 7.99
N MET A 158 -34.73 -20.50 7.90
CA MET A 158 -36.05 -21.12 7.72
C MET A 158 -36.89 -20.47 6.61
N LEU A 159 -37.70 -21.29 5.94
CA LEU A 159 -38.82 -20.85 5.11
C LEU A 159 -40.13 -21.24 5.80
N GLY A 160 -40.93 -20.26 6.20
CA GLY A 160 -42.03 -20.52 7.12
C GLY A 160 -41.51 -21.05 8.46
N ASN A 161 -41.87 -22.30 8.79
CA ASN A 161 -41.43 -22.99 10.02
C ASN A 161 -40.43 -24.14 9.75
N THR A 162 -39.97 -24.30 8.51
CA THR A 162 -39.09 -25.41 8.12
C THR A 162 -37.65 -24.92 8.00
N ASN A 163 -36.71 -25.64 8.60
CA ASN A 163 -35.27 -25.39 8.45
C ASN A 163 -34.79 -25.75 7.04
N ILE A 164 -34.10 -24.82 6.39
CA ILE A 164 -33.61 -24.94 5.02
C ILE A 164 -32.13 -24.56 4.97
N LYS A 165 -31.33 -25.32 4.21
CA LYS A 165 -29.89 -25.05 4.06
C LYS A 165 -29.59 -23.85 3.14
N ILE A 166 -30.40 -23.65 2.10
CA ILE A 166 -30.23 -22.60 1.08
C ILE A 166 -31.59 -22.01 0.73
N LEU A 167 -31.73 -20.69 0.84
CA LEU A 167 -32.90 -19.94 0.38
C LEU A 167 -32.52 -19.06 -0.81
N LYS A 168 -33.45 -18.96 -1.75
CA LYS A 168 -33.28 -18.31 -3.04
C LYS A 168 -33.81 -16.89 -3.04
N LYS A 169 -33.28 -16.07 -3.95
CA LYS A 169 -33.83 -14.75 -4.28
C LYS A 169 -35.37 -14.81 -4.42
N GLY A 170 -36.05 -13.80 -3.87
CA GLY A 170 -37.50 -13.65 -3.90
C GLY A 170 -38.22 -14.27 -2.69
N GLN A 171 -37.59 -15.20 -1.98
CA GLN A 171 -38.18 -15.84 -0.80
C GLN A 171 -38.09 -14.95 0.45
N ILE A 172 -38.99 -15.18 1.42
CA ILE A 172 -38.92 -14.55 2.75
C ILE A 172 -38.23 -15.53 3.69
N ALA A 173 -36.96 -15.24 4.00
CA ALA A 173 -36.15 -16.03 4.92
C ALA A 173 -36.39 -15.60 6.36
N THR A 174 -36.52 -16.55 7.29
CA THR A 174 -36.35 -16.27 8.71
C THR A 174 -34.94 -16.67 9.12
N ILE A 175 -34.15 -15.71 9.59
CA ILE A 175 -32.79 -15.92 10.09
C ILE A 175 -32.84 -15.86 11.61
N GLY A 176 -32.38 -16.91 12.26
CA GLY A 176 -32.39 -17.03 13.72
C GLY A 176 -31.14 -16.45 14.39
N ARG A 177 -31.23 -16.25 15.70
CA ARG A 177 -30.11 -15.93 16.61
C ARG A 177 -29.37 -14.64 16.27
N ILE A 178 -30.11 -13.62 15.81
CA ILE A 178 -29.58 -12.28 15.63
C ILE A 178 -30.26 -11.31 16.61
N TYR A 179 -29.42 -10.55 17.34
CA TYR A 179 -29.85 -9.62 18.37
C TYR A 179 -29.27 -8.23 18.12
N GLY A 180 -30.03 -7.19 18.46
CA GLY A 180 -29.60 -5.79 18.40
C GLY A 180 -30.72 -4.84 17.97
N ASP A 181 -30.37 -3.60 17.61
CA ASP A 181 -31.33 -2.60 17.11
C ASP A 181 -31.65 -2.84 15.62
N ILE A 182 -32.61 -3.72 15.37
CA ILE A 182 -33.08 -4.09 14.02
C ILE A 182 -34.51 -3.61 13.83
N LYS A 183 -34.77 -2.94 12.71
CA LYS A 183 -36.05 -2.36 12.34
C LYS A 183 -36.50 -2.85 10.97
N THR A 184 -37.81 -2.88 10.75
CA THR A 184 -38.36 -3.08 9.41
C THR A 184 -37.77 -2.05 8.45
N LYS A 185 -37.50 -2.47 7.22
CA LYS A 185 -36.78 -1.73 6.17
C LYS A 185 -35.27 -1.60 6.34
N ASP A 186 -34.68 -2.15 7.39
CA ASP A 186 -33.22 -2.22 7.47
C ASP A 186 -32.66 -3.15 6.38
N TYR A 187 -31.53 -2.76 5.77
CA TYR A 187 -30.86 -3.59 4.78
C TYR A 187 -30.00 -4.65 5.44
N VAL A 188 -30.05 -5.86 4.86
CA VAL A 188 -29.24 -7.01 5.26
C VAL A 188 -28.11 -7.19 4.26
N TYR A 189 -26.89 -7.29 4.76
CA TYR A 189 -25.70 -7.47 3.95
C TYR A 189 -25.02 -8.79 4.26
N LYS A 190 -24.65 -9.57 3.23
CA LYS A 190 -23.80 -10.75 3.39
C LYS A 190 -22.33 -10.33 3.40
N THR A 191 -21.68 -10.47 4.55
CA THR A 191 -20.28 -10.11 4.78
C THR A 191 -19.31 -11.26 4.53
N VAL A 192 -19.78 -12.50 4.60
CA VAL A 192 -19.00 -13.69 4.24
C VAL A 192 -19.91 -14.66 3.50
N SER A 193 -19.45 -15.16 2.35
CA SER A 193 -20.09 -16.26 1.64
C SER A 193 -19.36 -17.57 1.94
N ASN A 194 -20.08 -18.53 2.51
CA ASN A 194 -19.52 -19.83 2.88
C ASN A 194 -19.21 -20.68 1.63
N SER A 195 -20.10 -20.69 0.64
CA SER A 195 -19.90 -21.36 -0.64
C SER A 195 -18.71 -20.82 -1.43
N LEU A 196 -18.56 -19.49 -1.49
CA LEU A 196 -17.40 -18.86 -2.13
C LEU A 196 -16.08 -19.24 -1.45
N ASN A 197 -16.06 -19.24 -0.11
CA ASN A 197 -14.86 -19.67 0.63
C ASN A 197 -14.52 -21.14 0.35
N LYS A 198 -15.52 -22.03 0.33
CA LYS A 198 -15.32 -23.45 -0.02
C LYS A 198 -14.83 -23.64 -1.45
N GLU A 199 -15.34 -22.87 -2.42
CA GLU A 199 -14.87 -22.88 -3.81
C GLU A 199 -13.36 -22.56 -3.87
N ILE A 200 -12.93 -21.54 -3.13
CA ILE A 200 -11.52 -21.12 -3.08
C ILE A 200 -10.68 -22.16 -2.34
N GLU A 201 -11.18 -22.73 -1.26
CA GLU A 201 -10.49 -23.78 -0.50
C GLU A 201 -10.24 -25.03 -1.35
N GLN A 202 -11.23 -25.46 -2.12
CA GLN A 202 -11.11 -26.57 -3.06
C GLN A 202 -10.13 -26.29 -4.20
N LYS A 203 -10.06 -25.04 -4.67
CA LYS A 203 -9.05 -24.63 -5.66
C LYS A 203 -7.65 -24.61 -5.05
N ASN A 204 -7.51 -24.18 -3.81
CA ASN A 204 -6.22 -24.08 -3.11
C ASN A 204 -5.73 -25.40 -2.51
N SER A 205 -6.57 -26.45 -2.46
CA SER A 205 -6.21 -27.73 -1.84
C SER A 205 -5.29 -28.61 -2.70
N LYS A 206 -5.04 -28.21 -3.95
CA LYS A 206 -4.16 -28.92 -4.89
C LYS A 206 -3.33 -27.94 -5.71
N GLU A 207 -2.20 -28.42 -6.21
CA GLU A 207 -1.42 -27.70 -7.21
C GLU A 207 -2.17 -27.74 -8.55
N ASN A 208 -2.46 -26.55 -9.10
CA ASN A 208 -3.19 -26.41 -10.37
C ASN A 208 -2.25 -26.07 -11.53
N ILE A 209 -1.07 -25.52 -11.23
CA ILE A 209 -0.06 -25.20 -12.22
C ILE A 209 0.92 -26.37 -12.25
N LYS A 210 0.75 -27.23 -13.25
CA LYS A 210 1.61 -28.38 -13.46
C LYS A 210 2.70 -28.07 -14.48
N ARG A 211 3.88 -28.57 -14.18
CA ARG A 211 5.08 -28.51 -15.00
C ARG A 211 5.18 -29.83 -15.76
N LYS A 212 5.22 -29.73 -17.09
CA LYS A 212 5.23 -30.90 -17.96
C LYS A 212 6.58 -31.62 -17.91
N ILE A 213 6.52 -32.93 -17.73
CA ILE A 213 7.68 -33.82 -17.74
C ILE A 213 7.43 -35.01 -18.66
N THR A 214 8.48 -35.53 -19.28
CA THR A 214 8.45 -36.84 -19.93
C THR A 214 9.11 -37.87 -19.02
N GLY A 215 8.63 -39.12 -19.08
CA GLY A 215 9.17 -40.22 -18.30
C GLY A 215 9.51 -41.42 -19.17
N LYS A 216 10.59 -42.12 -18.83
CA LYS A 216 10.94 -43.43 -19.36
C LYS A 216 11.22 -44.37 -18.21
N ILE A 217 10.43 -45.42 -18.07
CA ILE A 217 10.62 -46.45 -17.04
C ILE A 217 11.08 -47.76 -17.68
N SER A 218 12.03 -48.43 -17.04
CA SER A 218 12.57 -49.72 -17.49
C SER A 218 12.37 -50.78 -16.42
N LEU A 219 11.67 -51.85 -16.78
CA LEU A 219 11.43 -53.02 -15.95
C LEU A 219 11.83 -54.26 -16.77
N LYS A 220 13.02 -54.77 -16.51
CA LYS A 220 13.60 -55.92 -17.24
C LYS A 220 13.90 -57.07 -16.28
N ASN A 221 13.86 -58.29 -16.80
CA ASN A 221 14.20 -59.48 -16.02
C ASN A 221 15.63 -59.38 -15.46
N ASN A 222 15.81 -59.77 -14.19
CA ASN A 222 17.10 -59.75 -13.48
C ASN A 222 17.76 -58.36 -13.39
N GLN A 223 17.02 -57.27 -13.62
CA GLN A 223 17.54 -55.90 -13.47
C GLN A 223 16.69 -55.11 -12.46
N PRO A 224 17.31 -54.24 -11.64
CA PRO A 224 16.59 -53.29 -10.81
C PRO A 224 15.67 -52.40 -11.64
N ILE A 225 14.47 -52.11 -11.14
CA ILE A 225 13.58 -51.14 -11.78
C ILE A 225 14.22 -49.74 -11.78
N SER A 226 14.08 -49.00 -12.88
CA SER A 226 14.61 -47.65 -13.01
C SER A 226 13.68 -46.73 -13.78
N ILE A 227 13.73 -45.45 -13.46
CA ILE A 227 12.99 -44.40 -14.15
C ILE A 227 13.90 -43.20 -14.45
N GLU A 228 13.70 -42.63 -15.63
CA GLU A 228 14.31 -41.39 -16.09
C GLU A 228 13.18 -40.40 -16.36
N ILE A 229 13.27 -39.18 -15.82
CA ILE A 229 12.32 -38.10 -16.12
C ILE A 229 13.05 -36.86 -16.60
N ILE A 230 12.44 -36.16 -17.56
CA ILE A 230 12.98 -34.94 -18.15
C ILE A 230 11.96 -33.82 -18.01
N ASP A 231 12.37 -32.70 -17.43
CA ASP A 231 11.58 -31.48 -17.43
C ASP A 231 11.58 -30.82 -18.80
N GLU A 232 10.39 -30.61 -19.38
CA GLU A 232 10.29 -30.10 -20.75
C GLU A 232 10.82 -28.67 -20.88
N LEU A 233 10.73 -27.86 -19.83
CA LEU A 233 11.10 -26.45 -19.85
C LEU A 233 12.61 -26.22 -19.70
N THR A 234 13.25 -26.85 -18.71
CA THR A 234 14.68 -26.66 -18.41
C THR A 234 15.57 -27.75 -19.00
N LYS A 235 14.98 -28.82 -19.54
CA LYS A 235 15.67 -30.01 -20.02
C LYS A 235 16.51 -30.71 -18.94
N ILE A 236 16.25 -30.45 -17.67
CA ILE A 236 16.86 -31.18 -16.56
C ILE A 236 16.39 -32.62 -16.61
N ASN A 237 17.35 -33.53 -16.52
CA ASN A 237 17.15 -34.96 -16.58
C ASN A 237 17.55 -35.59 -15.22
N VAL A 238 16.66 -36.41 -14.68
CA VAL A 238 16.86 -37.10 -13.41
C VAL A 238 16.54 -38.57 -13.55
N LYS A 239 17.46 -39.40 -13.07
CA LYS A 239 17.32 -40.85 -13.00
C LYS A 239 17.20 -41.32 -11.56
N GLU A 240 16.38 -42.32 -11.33
CA GLU A 240 16.25 -43.03 -10.06
C GLU A 240 16.11 -44.53 -10.30
N GLN A 241 16.60 -45.34 -9.36
CA GLN A 241 16.49 -46.80 -9.41
C GLN A 241 16.12 -47.35 -8.03
N LYS A 242 15.48 -48.51 -7.99
CA LYS A 242 15.19 -49.25 -6.75
C LYS A 242 15.70 -50.68 -6.90
N ASP A 243 16.28 -51.22 -5.84
CA ASP A 243 16.77 -52.61 -5.76
C ASP A 243 15.60 -53.61 -5.65
N VAL A 244 14.61 -53.48 -6.53
CA VAL A 244 13.48 -54.37 -6.69
C VAL A 244 13.64 -55.01 -8.05
N ILE A 245 13.87 -56.31 -8.05
CA ILE A 245 14.07 -57.11 -9.27
C ILE A 245 12.72 -57.69 -9.69
N PRO A 246 12.23 -57.40 -10.91
CA PRO A 246 11.03 -58.03 -11.45
C PRO A 246 11.18 -59.55 -11.50
N VAL A 247 10.14 -60.27 -11.10
CA VAL A 247 10.06 -61.74 -11.18
C VAL A 247 9.11 -62.18 -12.27
N LYS A 248 9.39 -63.32 -12.90
CA LYS A 248 8.53 -63.88 -13.95
C LYS A 248 7.16 -64.29 -13.38
N ALA A 249 6.10 -63.92 -14.08
CA ALA A 249 4.71 -64.17 -13.72
C ALA A 249 4.32 -65.62 -14.06
N GLU A 250 3.59 -66.28 -13.17
CA GLU A 250 3.06 -67.63 -13.45
C GLU A 250 1.79 -67.63 -14.34
N LYS A 251 1.15 -66.46 -14.54
CA LYS A 251 -0.08 -66.34 -15.36
C LYS A 251 -0.13 -65.06 -16.20
N THR A 252 -0.11 -63.89 -15.56
CA THR A 252 -0.22 -62.60 -16.25
C THR A 252 0.60 -61.55 -15.49
N GLY A 253 1.53 -60.90 -16.19
CA GLY A 253 2.37 -59.84 -15.63
C GLY A 253 1.64 -58.50 -15.50
N ILE A 254 2.34 -57.49 -14.97
CA ILE A 254 1.84 -56.11 -14.94
C ILE A 254 1.79 -55.53 -16.36
N SER A 255 0.72 -54.84 -16.74
CA SER A 255 0.62 -54.22 -18.08
C SER A 255 1.27 -52.84 -18.15
N SER A 256 1.69 -52.45 -19.36
CA SER A 256 2.22 -51.11 -19.65
C SER A 256 1.23 -50.01 -19.26
N GLU A 257 -0.07 -50.22 -19.55
CA GLU A 257 -1.15 -49.29 -19.19
C GLU A 257 -1.23 -49.09 -17.68
N ARG A 258 -1.11 -50.18 -16.91
CA ARG A 258 -1.17 -50.11 -15.45
C ARG A 258 0.03 -49.35 -14.88
N ILE A 259 1.22 -49.51 -15.46
CA ILE A 259 2.42 -48.76 -15.07
C ILE A 259 2.22 -47.27 -15.35
N LYS A 260 1.78 -46.91 -16.56
CA LYS A 260 1.49 -45.52 -16.94
C LYS A 260 0.46 -44.89 -15.98
N GLU A 261 -0.59 -45.63 -15.63
CA GLU A 261 -1.61 -45.15 -14.68
C GLU A 261 -1.02 -44.85 -13.29
N GLN A 262 -0.10 -45.67 -12.77
CA GLN A 262 0.55 -45.40 -11.49
C GLN A 262 1.52 -44.22 -11.57
N LEU A 263 2.27 -44.11 -12.66
CA LEU A 263 3.22 -43.02 -12.89
C LEU A 263 2.52 -41.65 -13.03
N SER A 264 1.36 -41.62 -13.69
CA SER A 264 0.56 -40.40 -13.87
C SER A 264 -0.10 -39.86 -12.60
N LYS A 265 -0.11 -40.62 -11.48
CA LYS A 265 -0.70 -40.20 -10.20
C LYS A 265 0.17 -39.19 -9.44
N THR A 266 0.47 -38.05 -10.04
CA THR A 266 1.39 -37.04 -9.50
C THR A 266 0.82 -36.20 -8.35
N GLY A 267 -0.46 -36.35 -8.02
CA GLY A 267 -1.09 -35.78 -6.81
C GLY A 267 -0.86 -34.27 -6.65
N ASN A 268 -0.34 -33.87 -5.48
CA ASN A 268 -0.06 -32.46 -5.13
C ASN A 268 1.33 -31.97 -5.54
N THR A 269 2.11 -32.77 -6.28
CA THR A 269 3.41 -32.30 -6.80
C THR A 269 3.20 -31.22 -7.87
N ILE A 270 4.26 -30.47 -8.20
CA ILE A 270 4.23 -29.49 -9.29
C ILE A 270 4.30 -30.12 -10.69
N PHE A 271 4.27 -31.44 -10.83
CA PHE A 271 4.56 -32.12 -12.10
C PHE A 271 3.36 -32.83 -12.71
N GLU A 272 3.36 -32.95 -14.03
CA GLU A 272 2.42 -33.74 -14.82
C GLU A 272 3.17 -34.41 -15.98
N PHE A 273 2.95 -35.71 -16.16
CA PHE A 273 3.55 -36.45 -17.26
C PHE A 273 2.82 -36.13 -18.57
N SER A 274 3.53 -35.57 -19.54
CA SER A 274 3.03 -35.39 -20.92
C SER A 274 3.16 -36.66 -21.73
N ASN A 275 4.22 -37.44 -21.49
CA ASN A 275 4.47 -38.72 -22.12
C ASN A 275 5.19 -39.68 -21.14
N ILE A 276 4.85 -40.97 -21.23
CA ILE A 276 5.47 -42.04 -20.46
C ILE A 276 5.82 -43.18 -21.42
N GLU A 277 7.10 -43.41 -21.62
CA GLU A 277 7.64 -44.58 -22.31
C GLU A 277 7.87 -45.70 -21.28
N VAL A 278 7.44 -46.91 -21.60
CA VAL A 278 7.58 -48.09 -20.74
C VAL A 278 8.33 -49.16 -21.51
N GLU A 279 9.53 -49.48 -21.04
CA GLU A 279 10.26 -50.69 -21.46
C GLU A 279 9.91 -51.81 -20.48
N LEU A 280 9.24 -52.85 -20.99
CA LEU A 280 8.68 -53.94 -20.19
C LEU A 280 9.02 -55.27 -20.85
N ASP A 281 9.68 -56.17 -20.13
CA ASP A 281 9.86 -57.55 -20.57
C ASP A 281 8.57 -58.37 -20.38
N ASP A 282 8.39 -59.42 -21.19
CA ASP A 282 7.19 -60.26 -21.16
C ASP A 282 7.00 -60.94 -19.80
N GLU A 283 5.74 -60.93 -19.34
CA GLU A 283 5.27 -61.66 -18.15
C GLU A 283 6.06 -61.37 -16.88
N ILE A 284 6.30 -60.10 -16.52
CA ILE A 284 6.97 -59.76 -15.25
C ILE A 284 5.99 -59.22 -14.18
N ILE A 285 6.30 -59.47 -12.91
CA ILE A 285 5.58 -58.97 -11.74
C ILE A 285 6.50 -58.07 -10.94
N VAL A 286 6.01 -56.87 -10.62
CA VAL A 286 6.63 -55.91 -9.71
C VAL A 286 5.57 -55.37 -8.75
N PRO A 287 5.88 -55.21 -7.44
CA PRO A 287 4.97 -54.56 -6.52
C PRO A 287 4.62 -53.12 -6.95
N ILE A 288 3.32 -52.80 -6.98
CA ILE A 288 2.84 -51.44 -7.29
C ILE A 288 3.41 -50.40 -6.31
N SER A 289 3.66 -50.80 -5.06
CA SER A 289 4.34 -49.95 -4.06
C SER A 289 5.71 -49.49 -4.54
N SER A 290 6.50 -50.36 -5.18
CA SER A 290 7.83 -50.05 -5.69
C SER A 290 7.79 -49.04 -6.83
N ILE A 291 6.82 -49.15 -7.74
CA ILE A 291 6.61 -48.15 -8.82
C ILE A 291 6.18 -46.80 -8.22
N ASN A 292 5.31 -46.82 -7.21
CA ASN A 292 4.86 -45.60 -6.53
C ASN A 292 5.98 -44.91 -5.74
N GLU A 293 6.86 -45.67 -5.10
CA GLU A 293 8.07 -45.15 -4.45
C GLU A 293 9.04 -44.57 -5.46
N LEU A 294 9.36 -45.33 -6.52
CA LEU A 294 10.25 -44.88 -7.58
C LEU A 294 9.77 -43.56 -8.21
N ARG A 295 8.46 -43.43 -8.44
CA ARG A 295 7.81 -42.17 -8.87
C ARG A 295 8.01 -41.03 -7.87
N ARG A 296 7.76 -41.27 -6.58
CA ARG A 296 7.88 -40.21 -5.55
C ARG A 296 9.31 -39.70 -5.46
N ASP A 297 10.27 -40.62 -5.43
CA ASP A 297 11.69 -40.32 -5.22
C ASP A 297 12.26 -39.56 -6.43
N VAL A 298 11.95 -40.00 -7.66
CA VAL A 298 12.43 -39.29 -8.86
C VAL A 298 11.84 -37.88 -8.99
N LEU A 299 10.55 -37.70 -8.63
CA LEU A 299 9.90 -36.39 -8.66
C LEU A 299 10.49 -35.46 -7.60
N GLU A 300 10.73 -35.95 -6.38
CA GLU A 300 11.39 -35.19 -5.32
C GLU A 300 12.81 -34.78 -5.72
N LYS A 301 13.56 -35.68 -6.34
CA LYS A 301 14.92 -35.42 -6.83
C LYS A 301 14.94 -34.34 -7.93
N LEU A 302 13.99 -34.38 -8.87
CA LEU A 302 13.82 -33.31 -9.87
C LEU A 302 13.44 -31.99 -9.22
N GLU A 303 12.52 -31.99 -8.25
CA GLU A 303 12.13 -30.77 -7.53
C GLU A 303 13.33 -30.14 -6.80
N ASN A 304 14.14 -30.94 -6.13
CA ASN A 304 15.34 -30.49 -5.43
C ASN A 304 16.38 -29.92 -6.41
N GLN A 305 16.63 -30.57 -7.55
CA GLN A 305 17.51 -30.02 -8.57
C GLN A 305 17.00 -28.69 -9.12
N LEU A 306 15.70 -28.56 -9.39
CA LEU A 306 15.11 -27.29 -9.83
C LEU A 306 15.30 -26.18 -8.78
N LYS A 307 15.08 -26.48 -7.50
CA LYS A 307 15.31 -25.52 -6.40
C LYS A 307 16.76 -25.03 -6.33
N THR A 308 17.73 -25.92 -6.57
CA THR A 308 19.15 -25.52 -6.54
C THR A 308 19.53 -24.57 -7.68
N LYS A 309 18.96 -24.73 -8.87
CA LYS A 309 19.22 -23.82 -10.00
C LYS A 309 18.58 -22.42 -9.84
N ILE A 310 17.48 -22.32 -9.08
CA ILE A 310 16.76 -21.05 -8.85
C ILE A 310 17.33 -20.28 -7.63
N LYS A 311 18.48 -20.70 -7.07
CA LYS A 311 19.16 -19.90 -6.04
C LYS A 311 19.82 -18.67 -6.66
N ARG A 312 19.62 -17.52 -6.02
CA ARG A 312 20.48 -16.35 -6.25
C ARG A 312 21.88 -16.70 -5.74
N ASN A 313 22.82 -16.93 -6.65
CA ASN A 313 24.22 -17.23 -6.31
C ASN A 313 24.98 -15.99 -5.82
N GLU A 314 24.51 -14.79 -6.16
CA GLU A 314 25.08 -13.56 -5.67
C GLU A 314 24.48 -13.20 -4.31
N VAL A 315 25.23 -13.48 -3.25
CA VAL A 315 25.17 -12.65 -2.06
C VAL A 315 25.69 -11.29 -2.50
N ILE A 316 24.81 -10.32 -2.72
CA ILE A 316 25.22 -8.93 -2.93
C ILE A 316 26.07 -8.57 -1.71
N LYS A 317 27.39 -8.50 -1.89
CA LYS A 317 28.29 -7.98 -0.87
C LYS A 317 27.96 -6.50 -0.76
N ILE A 318 27.07 -6.18 0.17
CA ILE A 318 26.81 -4.80 0.53
C ILE A 318 28.11 -4.30 1.14
N ASN A 319 28.87 -3.53 0.36
CA ASN A 319 30.04 -2.84 0.87
C ASN A 319 29.57 -2.01 2.06
N THR A 320 29.94 -2.42 3.27
CA THR A 320 29.57 -1.68 4.47
C THR A 320 30.10 -0.28 4.29
N VAL A 321 29.20 0.70 4.21
CA VAL A 321 29.58 2.10 4.13
C VAL A 321 30.34 2.40 5.43
N LYS A 322 31.67 2.43 5.34
CA LYS A 322 32.53 2.76 6.48
C LYS A 322 32.08 4.13 6.98
N GLN A 323 31.82 4.23 8.29
CA GLN A 323 31.60 5.52 8.92
C GLN A 323 32.88 6.36 8.77
N LYS A 324 32.94 7.18 7.72
CA LYS A 324 33.93 8.26 7.65
C LYS A 324 33.39 9.39 8.52
N ARG A 325 33.61 9.26 9.82
CA ARG A 325 33.47 10.40 10.72
C ARG A 325 34.66 11.30 10.41
N GLN A 326 34.42 12.36 9.65
CA GLN A 326 35.43 13.40 9.55
C GLN A 326 35.39 14.14 10.88
N GLU A 327 36.53 14.40 11.50
CA GLU A 327 36.56 15.27 12.68
C GLU A 327 36.30 16.71 12.22
N ARG A 328 35.04 17.03 11.92
CA ARG A 328 34.63 18.42 11.75
C ARG A 328 34.54 19.03 13.13
N ALA A 329 35.33 20.09 13.37
CA ALA A 329 35.08 20.97 14.51
C ALA A 329 33.61 21.39 14.45
N ARG A 330 32.83 21.13 15.52
CA ARG A 330 31.42 21.51 15.59
C ARG A 330 31.33 23.04 15.50
N GLY A 331 31.08 23.54 14.29
CA GLY A 331 30.82 24.95 14.05
C GLY A 331 29.54 25.39 14.74
N LYS A 332 29.29 26.70 14.74
CA LYS A 332 28.02 27.26 15.21
C LYS A 332 26.90 26.73 14.32
N VAL A 333 25.90 26.08 14.93
CA VAL A 333 24.73 25.55 14.21
C VAL A 333 23.94 26.71 13.59
N GLU A 334 23.69 26.62 12.29
CA GLU A 334 22.91 27.62 11.56
C GLU A 334 21.43 27.55 11.94
N VAL A 335 20.77 28.70 12.00
CA VAL A 335 19.34 28.79 12.30
C VAL A 335 18.58 29.24 11.05
N ASN A 336 17.68 28.41 10.57
CA ASN A 336 16.91 28.64 9.35
C ASN A 336 15.41 28.71 9.63
N LEU A 337 14.68 29.50 8.84
CA LEU A 337 13.23 29.59 8.91
C LEU A 337 12.59 29.01 7.66
N CYS A 338 11.47 28.29 7.81
CA CYS A 338 10.59 27.92 6.72
C CYS A 338 9.22 28.54 6.92
N PHE A 339 8.80 29.41 6.01
CA PHE A 339 7.45 29.94 6.02
C PHE A 339 6.58 29.10 5.09
N ASN A 340 5.78 28.19 5.66
CA ASN A 340 4.82 27.41 4.87
C ASN A 340 3.72 28.28 4.25
N LYS A 341 3.54 29.49 4.79
CA LYS A 341 2.65 30.55 4.30
C LYS A 341 3.22 31.92 4.64
N LEU A 342 2.89 32.90 3.80
CA LEU A 342 3.20 34.30 4.06
C LEU A 342 1.97 35.02 4.62
N SER A 343 2.16 35.71 5.74
CA SER A 343 1.17 36.60 6.37
C SER A 343 1.43 38.06 6.00
N ASN A 344 0.37 38.88 5.94
CA ASN A 344 0.47 40.33 5.80
C ASN A 344 0.83 41.04 7.12
N ASN A 345 0.68 40.34 8.26
CA ASN A 345 0.93 40.90 9.59
C ASN A 345 2.36 40.62 10.08
N ILE A 346 3.26 40.19 9.20
CA ILE A 346 4.65 39.87 9.52
C ILE A 346 5.55 40.77 8.69
N ASN A 347 6.49 41.41 9.35
CA ASN A 347 7.58 42.15 8.74
C ASN A 347 8.83 41.26 8.74
N TYR A 348 9.16 40.68 7.58
CA TYR A 348 10.15 39.61 7.45
C TYR A 348 11.59 40.10 7.66
N LYS A 349 11.90 41.36 7.31
CA LYS A 349 13.22 41.97 7.59
C LYS A 349 13.52 42.13 9.08
N ASN A 350 12.53 42.02 9.97
CA ASN A 350 12.74 42.13 11.41
C ASN A 350 13.40 40.88 12.02
N PHE A 351 13.44 39.75 11.30
CA PHE A 351 14.06 38.52 11.80
C PHE A 351 15.58 38.62 11.68
N LYS A 352 16.25 38.83 12.81
CA LYS A 352 17.73 38.88 12.90
C LYS A 352 18.28 37.52 13.32
N ASN A 353 19.56 37.28 13.01
CA ASN A 353 20.30 36.08 13.39
C ASN A 353 19.77 34.76 12.82
N ILE A 354 19.18 34.83 11.62
CA ILE A 354 18.84 33.65 10.83
C ILE A 354 19.75 33.62 9.59
N ASN A 355 20.07 32.43 9.10
CA ASN A 355 20.97 32.25 7.97
C ASN A 355 20.22 32.21 6.64
N ASN A 356 19.09 31.50 6.59
CA ASN A 356 18.36 31.25 5.36
C ASN A 356 16.84 31.18 5.58
N ILE A 357 16.08 31.54 4.55
CA ILE A 357 14.62 31.41 4.48
C ILE A 357 14.24 30.35 3.45
N TYR A 358 13.31 29.49 3.81
CA TYR A 358 12.72 28.46 2.95
C TYR A 358 11.27 28.79 2.65
N LEU A 359 10.88 28.69 1.37
CA LEU A 359 9.53 29.01 0.91
C LEU A 359 9.01 27.91 -0.03
N PRO A 360 7.80 27.36 0.18
CA PRO A 360 7.19 26.45 -0.77
C PRO A 360 6.84 27.17 -2.07
N ILE A 361 7.03 26.52 -3.22
CA ILE A 361 6.84 27.13 -4.55
C ILE A 361 5.46 27.78 -4.72
N GLU A 362 4.45 27.29 -3.99
CA GLU A 362 3.09 27.82 -3.97
C GLU A 362 3.01 29.32 -3.67
N VAL A 363 3.83 29.82 -2.73
CA VAL A 363 3.72 31.23 -2.28
C VAL A 363 4.07 32.21 -3.41
N PHE A 364 4.84 31.75 -4.40
CA PHE A 364 5.27 32.57 -5.53
C PHE A 364 4.17 32.76 -6.59
N PHE A 365 3.10 31.95 -6.57
CA PHE A 365 1.98 32.08 -7.49
C PHE A 365 0.87 33.01 -6.96
N GLU A 366 0.97 33.44 -5.71
CA GLU A 366 -0.01 34.32 -5.07
C GLU A 366 0.43 35.78 -5.23
N LYS A 367 -0.30 36.56 -6.04
CA LYS A 367 0.05 37.97 -6.32
C LYS A 367 0.16 38.84 -5.06
N GLU A 368 -0.65 38.56 -4.05
CA GLU A 368 -0.62 39.26 -2.75
C GLU A 368 0.71 39.08 -1.99
N ASN A 369 1.58 38.17 -2.44
CA ASN A 369 2.89 37.93 -1.85
C ASN A 369 4.03 38.70 -2.49
N GLU A 370 3.83 39.41 -3.61
CA GLU A 370 4.93 40.04 -4.37
C GLU A 370 5.82 40.96 -3.51
N GLN A 371 5.23 41.88 -2.73
CA GLN A 371 6.00 42.79 -1.86
C GLN A 371 6.77 42.03 -0.75
N LYS A 372 6.13 41.03 -0.13
CA LYS A 372 6.73 40.22 0.93
C LYS A 372 7.89 39.38 0.40
N LEU A 373 7.76 38.85 -0.82
CA LEU A 373 8.80 38.10 -1.49
C LEU A 373 10.00 38.97 -1.83
N GLN A 374 9.77 40.18 -2.33
CA GLN A 374 10.84 41.14 -2.59
C GLN A 374 11.62 41.45 -1.30
N GLU A 375 10.91 41.75 -0.21
CA GLU A 375 11.51 41.98 1.11
C GLU A 375 12.35 40.78 1.57
N ILE A 376 11.88 39.55 1.38
CA ILE A 376 12.63 38.34 1.73
C ILE A 376 13.89 38.19 0.86
N PHE A 377 13.78 38.36 -0.45
CA PHE A 377 14.92 38.22 -1.36
C PHE A 377 16.00 39.28 -1.12
N ASP A 378 15.61 40.50 -0.75
CA ASP A 378 16.56 41.59 -0.49
C ASP A 378 17.35 41.39 0.81
N ASN A 379 16.83 40.60 1.76
CA ASN A 379 17.42 40.46 3.10
C ASN A 379 17.97 39.06 3.39
N PHE A 380 17.54 38.02 2.66
CA PHE A 380 17.85 36.63 3.02
C PHE A 380 18.17 35.74 1.81
N ASN A 381 19.12 34.85 2.03
CA ASN A 381 19.31 33.67 1.17
C ASN A 381 18.04 32.84 1.17
N THR A 382 17.44 32.68 -0.01
CA THR A 382 16.13 32.04 -0.15
C THR A 382 16.24 30.69 -0.85
N TYR A 383 15.65 29.66 -0.27
CA TYR A 383 15.52 28.32 -0.83
C TYR A 383 14.07 28.03 -1.18
N VAL A 384 13.84 27.43 -2.34
CA VAL A 384 12.49 27.12 -2.81
C VAL A 384 12.18 25.63 -2.61
N ILE A 385 11.11 25.32 -1.89
CA ILE A 385 10.67 23.96 -1.64
C ILE A 385 9.73 23.49 -2.74
N ILE A 386 10.10 22.40 -3.40
CA ILE A 386 9.28 21.75 -4.42
C ILE A 386 8.41 20.68 -3.74
N PRO A 387 7.07 20.70 -3.92
CA PRO A 387 6.15 19.79 -3.26
C PRO A 387 6.44 18.32 -3.57
N ALA A 388 6.21 17.42 -2.62
CA ALA A 388 6.42 15.97 -2.84
C ALA A 388 5.57 15.38 -3.96
N ILE A 389 4.42 15.99 -4.26
CA ILE A 389 3.49 15.55 -5.30
C ILE A 389 3.31 16.69 -6.30
N THR A 390 3.76 16.47 -7.52
CA THR A 390 3.57 17.37 -8.67
C THR A 390 3.08 16.57 -9.88
N LYS A 391 2.37 17.20 -10.82
CA LYS A 391 1.73 16.51 -11.96
C LYS A 391 1.83 17.36 -13.23
N GLY A 392 2.12 16.73 -14.36
CA GLY A 392 1.96 17.27 -15.72
C GLY A 392 2.17 18.79 -15.83
N VAL A 393 1.08 19.52 -16.10
CA VAL A 393 1.05 21.00 -16.26
C VAL A 393 1.70 21.75 -15.08
N PHE A 394 1.54 21.28 -13.85
CA PHE A 394 2.14 21.95 -12.69
C PHE A 394 3.67 21.88 -12.72
N ASN A 395 4.28 20.82 -13.25
CA ASN A 395 5.74 20.75 -13.42
C ASN A 395 6.23 21.87 -14.36
N LYS A 396 5.48 22.13 -15.44
CA LYS A 396 5.78 23.21 -16.39
C LYS A 396 5.65 24.58 -15.75
N LEU A 397 4.57 24.81 -14.99
CA LEU A 397 4.36 26.06 -14.26
C LEU A 397 5.45 26.33 -13.23
N ILE A 398 5.88 25.31 -12.49
CA ILE A 398 7.01 25.41 -11.55
C ILE A 398 8.27 25.84 -12.31
N LEU A 399 8.59 25.17 -13.42
CA LEU A 399 9.79 25.46 -14.21
C LEU A 399 9.81 26.90 -14.71
N GLU A 400 8.72 27.35 -15.35
CA GLU A 400 8.56 28.72 -15.85
C GLU A 400 8.65 29.77 -14.74
N LYS A 401 8.12 29.46 -13.55
CA LYS A 401 8.20 30.36 -12.40
C LYS A 401 9.61 30.45 -11.86
N LEU A 402 10.28 29.32 -11.65
CA LEU A 402 11.66 29.27 -11.12
C LEU A 402 12.67 29.98 -12.04
N GLN A 403 12.49 29.92 -13.36
CA GLN A 403 13.38 30.62 -14.30
C GLN A 403 13.49 32.13 -14.05
N LYS A 404 12.43 32.74 -13.49
CA LYS A 404 12.29 34.19 -13.22
C LYS A 404 12.66 34.60 -11.80
N LEU A 405 13.03 33.66 -10.93
CA LEU A 405 13.32 33.92 -9.53
C LEU A 405 14.84 33.89 -9.26
N ASN A 406 15.29 34.74 -8.35
CA ASN A 406 16.67 34.77 -7.87
C ASN A 406 16.76 34.08 -6.50
N PHE A 407 16.96 32.76 -6.49
CA PHE A 407 17.04 31.95 -5.26
C PHE A 407 18.41 31.25 -5.16
N LYS A 408 18.81 30.91 -3.93
CA LYS A 408 20.09 30.25 -3.64
C LYS A 408 20.08 28.75 -3.91
N GLY A 409 18.96 28.09 -3.64
CA GLY A 409 18.86 26.63 -3.75
C GLY A 409 17.44 26.09 -3.86
N LEU A 410 17.35 24.81 -4.22
CA LEU A 410 16.10 24.06 -4.31
C LEU A 410 16.07 22.95 -3.27
N VAL A 411 14.93 22.84 -2.59
CA VAL A 411 14.61 21.68 -1.76
C VAL A 411 13.73 20.74 -2.57
N LEU A 412 14.29 19.62 -2.99
CA LEU A 412 13.56 18.59 -3.74
C LEU A 412 12.95 17.59 -2.77
N SER A 413 11.74 17.14 -3.06
CA SER A 413 10.96 16.22 -2.23
C SER A 413 10.85 14.80 -2.80
N ASN A 414 11.30 14.57 -4.02
CA ASN A 414 11.45 13.22 -4.59
C ASN A 414 12.48 13.21 -5.74
N ILE A 415 12.94 12.02 -6.14
CA ILE A 415 14.00 11.87 -7.14
C ILE A 415 13.57 12.26 -8.56
N SER A 416 12.28 12.14 -8.91
CA SER A 416 11.81 12.42 -10.28
C SER A 416 11.88 13.92 -10.61
N GLN A 417 11.95 14.78 -9.59
CA GLN A 417 12.12 16.22 -9.74
C GLN A 417 13.45 16.61 -10.37
N LEU A 418 14.51 15.82 -10.17
CA LEU A 418 15.79 16.03 -10.86
C LEU A 418 15.63 15.97 -12.38
N ASN A 419 14.68 15.16 -12.87
CA ASN A 419 14.50 14.98 -14.31
C ASN A 419 13.83 16.20 -14.97
N TYR A 420 12.71 16.68 -14.43
CA TYR A 420 12.01 17.81 -15.07
C TYR A 420 12.59 19.19 -14.70
N LEU A 421 13.42 19.28 -13.66
CA LEU A 421 14.17 20.49 -13.33
C LEU A 421 15.56 20.52 -13.98
N LYS A 422 15.87 19.56 -14.87
CA LYS A 422 17.18 19.46 -15.51
C LYS A 422 17.57 20.72 -16.26
N ASP A 423 16.59 21.37 -16.90
CA ASP A 423 16.80 22.57 -17.71
C ASP A 423 17.11 23.81 -16.83
N LEU A 424 16.89 23.73 -15.52
CA LEU A 424 17.36 24.76 -14.57
C LEU A 424 18.78 24.49 -14.11
N ARG A 425 19.24 23.22 -14.07
CA ARG A 425 20.50 22.81 -13.43
C ARG A 425 21.77 23.38 -14.07
N GLU A 426 21.66 24.09 -15.19
CA GLU A 426 22.77 24.89 -15.73
C GLU A 426 23.11 26.09 -14.83
N LYS A 427 22.21 26.49 -13.93
CA LYS A 427 22.46 27.48 -12.88
C LYS A 427 23.14 26.83 -11.67
N ASP A 428 24.10 27.53 -11.07
CA ASP A 428 24.78 27.12 -9.84
C ASP A 428 23.89 27.35 -8.60
N PHE A 429 22.94 26.44 -8.36
CA PHE A 429 22.11 26.45 -7.16
C PHE A 429 22.39 25.24 -6.27
N GLU A 430 22.22 25.44 -4.97
CA GLU A 430 22.34 24.36 -4.00
C GLU A 430 21.15 23.39 -4.09
N LEU A 431 21.44 22.09 -4.08
CA LEU A 431 20.44 21.03 -3.99
C LEU A 431 20.34 20.47 -2.57
N ILE A 432 19.13 20.52 -2.02
CA ILE A 432 18.78 20.00 -0.70
C ILE A 432 17.75 18.87 -0.86
N ALA A 433 18.03 17.69 -0.28
CA ALA A 433 17.07 16.60 -0.24
C ALA A 433 16.12 16.81 0.96
N ASN A 434 14.83 16.95 0.69
CA ASN A 434 13.81 17.09 1.73
C ASN A 434 13.67 15.83 2.59
N TYR A 435 13.05 15.96 3.77
CA TYR A 435 12.80 14.84 4.67
C TYR A 435 11.98 13.71 4.03
N THR A 436 11.22 14.02 2.97
CA THR A 436 10.41 13.07 2.19
C THR A 436 11.24 12.09 1.35
N PHE A 437 12.54 12.32 1.18
CA PHE A 437 13.45 11.32 0.62
C PHE A 437 13.69 10.14 1.57
N ASN A 438 13.31 10.25 2.85
CA ASN A 438 13.47 9.21 3.86
C ASN A 438 14.92 8.71 3.94
N ALA A 439 15.88 9.63 4.07
CA ALA A 439 17.28 9.28 4.29
C ALA A 439 17.48 8.69 5.70
N PHE A 440 17.36 7.36 5.83
CA PHE A 440 17.46 6.62 7.10
C PHE A 440 18.81 5.95 7.33
N ASN A 441 19.66 5.86 6.31
CA ASN A 441 20.92 5.15 6.37
C ASN A 441 21.97 5.79 5.46
N ASN A 442 23.22 5.38 5.65
CA ASN A 442 24.36 5.95 4.93
C ASN A 442 24.39 5.60 3.43
N TYR A 443 23.77 4.49 3.01
CA TYR A 443 23.64 4.15 1.59
C TYR A 443 22.77 5.17 0.86
N THR A 444 21.64 5.56 1.45
CA THR A 444 20.78 6.62 0.88
C THR A 444 21.53 7.95 0.82
N ILE A 445 22.29 8.30 1.86
CA ILE A 445 23.07 9.55 1.88
C ILE A 445 24.14 9.57 0.79
N GLU A 446 24.89 8.48 0.60
CA GLU A 446 25.89 8.37 -0.48
C GLU A 446 25.24 8.50 -1.86
N GLU A 447 24.08 7.87 -2.07
CA GLU A 447 23.38 7.95 -3.35
C GLU A 447 22.86 9.37 -3.62
N LEU A 448 22.32 10.04 -2.60
CA LEU A 448 21.94 11.45 -2.71
C LEU A 448 23.16 12.34 -3.02
N LYS A 449 24.31 12.08 -2.40
CA LYS A 449 25.54 12.83 -2.69
C LYS A 449 25.96 12.67 -4.16
N LYS A 450 25.91 11.45 -4.71
CA LYS A 450 26.21 11.18 -6.14
C LYS A 450 25.25 11.90 -7.08
N LEU A 451 23.98 12.05 -6.67
CA LEU A 451 22.96 12.79 -7.41
C LEU A 451 23.10 14.32 -7.31
N GLY A 452 24.11 14.82 -6.59
CA GLY A 452 24.43 16.24 -6.47
C GLY A 452 23.85 16.94 -5.22
N PHE A 453 23.21 16.20 -4.31
CA PHE A 453 22.72 16.79 -3.06
C PHE A 453 23.87 17.01 -2.06
N ASN A 454 23.99 18.23 -1.57
CA ASN A 454 25.02 18.60 -0.58
C ASN A 454 24.46 18.75 0.84
N LYS A 455 23.14 18.80 0.98
CA LYS A 455 22.42 18.89 2.26
C LYS A 455 21.20 17.98 2.24
N ILE A 456 20.90 17.36 3.38
CA ILE A 456 19.69 16.59 3.61
C ILE A 456 18.92 17.19 4.78
N ILE A 457 17.59 17.12 4.71
CA ILE A 457 16.71 17.43 5.83
C ILE A 457 16.35 16.10 6.48
N ILE A 458 16.63 15.99 7.78
CA ILE A 458 16.52 14.74 8.52
C ILE A 458 15.05 14.28 8.56
N SER A 459 14.84 12.97 8.37
CA SER A 459 13.50 12.39 8.48
C SER A 459 12.95 12.55 9.91
N PRO A 460 11.70 13.02 10.08
CA PRO A 460 11.08 13.14 11.40
C PRO A 460 10.87 11.79 12.10
N GLU A 461 11.04 10.68 11.37
CA GLU A 461 10.92 9.32 11.89
C GLU A 461 12.20 8.80 12.59
N LEU A 462 13.34 9.48 12.43
CA LEU A 462 14.60 9.08 13.06
C LEU A 462 14.65 9.44 14.56
N ASN A 463 15.30 8.59 15.34
CA ASN A 463 15.64 8.83 16.74
C ASN A 463 17.07 9.38 16.89
N LYS A 464 17.44 9.77 18.12
CA LYS A 464 18.75 10.35 18.46
C LYS A 464 19.91 9.45 17.99
N THR A 465 19.84 8.16 18.28
CA THR A 465 20.89 7.18 17.94
C THR A 465 21.11 7.10 16.43
N ASN A 466 20.03 6.99 15.66
CA ASN A 466 20.14 6.87 14.21
C ASN A 466 20.67 8.15 13.56
N ILE A 467 20.23 9.33 14.03
CA ILE A 467 20.75 10.63 13.57
C ILE A 467 22.25 10.73 13.79
N ASN A 468 22.72 10.33 14.98
CA ASN A 468 24.15 10.39 15.32
C ASN A 468 25.01 9.42 14.52
N ASN A 469 24.42 8.35 13.99
CA ASN A 469 25.11 7.35 13.15
C ASN A 469 25.13 7.71 11.65
N LEU A 470 24.48 8.81 11.25
CA LEU A 470 24.49 9.26 9.86
C LEU A 470 25.86 9.82 9.45
N SER A 471 26.22 9.60 8.19
CA SER A 471 27.47 10.06 7.57
C SER A 471 27.55 11.58 7.48
N GLU A 472 28.78 12.10 7.45
CA GLU A 472 29.08 13.54 7.39
C GLU A 472 29.45 14.03 5.97
N ILE A 473 29.32 13.18 4.96
CA ILE A 473 29.61 13.52 3.55
C ILE A 473 28.63 14.56 2.94
N VAL A 474 27.53 14.83 3.64
CA VAL A 474 26.55 15.89 3.34
C VAL A 474 26.21 16.64 4.62
N GLN A 475 25.79 17.89 4.48
CA GLN A 475 25.23 18.67 5.57
C GLN A 475 23.86 18.10 6.00
N LYS A 476 23.55 18.22 7.28
CA LYS A 476 22.33 17.69 7.89
C LYS A 476 21.55 18.81 8.57
N GLU A 477 20.32 19.02 8.13
CA GLU A 477 19.40 19.99 8.70
C GLU A 477 18.29 19.29 9.48
N LEU A 478 18.05 19.69 10.74
CA LEU A 478 16.97 19.15 11.56
C LEU A 478 15.83 20.15 11.70
N ILE A 479 14.60 19.70 11.41
CA ILE A 479 13.41 20.49 11.76
C ILE A 479 13.19 20.37 13.26
N VAL A 480 13.51 21.44 14.00
CA VAL A 480 13.40 21.46 15.47
C VAL A 480 12.07 22.02 15.94
N TYR A 481 11.37 22.79 15.10
CA TYR A 481 10.06 23.35 15.40
C TYR A 481 9.10 23.21 14.22
N GLY A 482 7.83 22.94 14.49
CA GLY A 482 6.74 23.09 13.52
C GLY A 482 5.78 21.90 13.48
N ARG A 483 4.68 22.05 12.75
CA ARG A 483 3.72 20.96 12.56
C ARG A 483 4.16 20.10 11.38
N THR A 484 4.41 18.81 11.64
CA THR A 484 4.69 17.86 10.55
C THR A 484 3.46 17.70 9.65
N LEU A 485 3.64 17.80 8.34
CA LEU A 485 2.62 17.47 7.35
C LEU A 485 2.37 15.95 7.38
N LEU A 486 1.18 15.53 7.82
CA LEU A 486 0.82 14.11 7.95
C LEU A 486 0.27 13.51 6.66
N MET A 487 -0.44 14.31 5.87
CA MET A 487 -1.11 13.82 4.67
C MET A 487 -1.30 14.93 3.63
N THR A 488 -0.95 14.62 2.39
CA THR A 488 -1.40 15.36 1.20
C THR A 488 -2.49 14.55 0.53
N SER A 489 -3.68 15.12 0.43
CA SER A 489 -4.88 14.46 -0.09
C SER A 489 -5.43 15.20 -1.30
N GLU A 490 -5.53 14.52 -2.44
CA GLU A 490 -6.26 15.02 -3.62
C GLU A 490 -7.76 15.11 -3.37
N TYR A 491 -8.29 14.32 -2.43
CA TYR A 491 -9.65 14.48 -1.93
C TYR A 491 -9.74 15.72 -1.03
N CYS A 492 -10.61 16.65 -1.40
CA CYS A 492 -10.89 17.86 -0.62
C CYS A 492 -12.06 17.62 0.33
N THR A 493 -11.76 17.46 1.63
CA THR A 493 -12.76 17.32 2.70
C THR A 493 -13.64 18.56 2.85
N ILE A 494 -13.15 19.74 2.45
CA ILE A 494 -13.85 21.03 2.55
C ILE A 494 -14.85 21.20 1.40
N GLY A 495 -14.37 21.15 0.16
CA GLY A 495 -15.16 21.45 -1.03
C GLY A 495 -16.16 20.35 -1.39
N THR A 496 -15.89 19.10 -1.05
CA THR A 496 -16.79 17.99 -1.38
C THR A 496 -18.10 18.01 -0.57
N PHE A 497 -18.11 18.68 0.58
CA PHE A 497 -19.30 18.77 1.42
C PHE A 497 -20.37 19.74 0.89
N LYS A 498 -19.98 20.78 0.14
CA LYS A 498 -20.88 21.86 -0.31
C LYS A 498 -20.84 22.15 -1.80
N GLY A 499 -20.15 21.34 -2.60
CA GLY A 499 -19.76 21.73 -3.95
C GLY A 499 -18.63 22.78 -3.91
N CYS A 500 -17.69 22.69 -4.83
CA CYS A 500 -16.50 23.54 -4.77
C CYS A 500 -16.81 24.97 -5.24
N GLN A 501 -16.94 25.89 -4.28
CA GLN A 501 -17.06 27.34 -4.52
C GLN A 501 -15.88 28.12 -3.91
N GLY A 502 -14.71 27.49 -3.76
CA GLY A 502 -13.57 28.11 -3.09
C GLY A 502 -13.76 28.30 -1.58
N LEU A 503 -14.54 27.44 -0.93
CA LEU A 503 -14.82 27.53 0.52
C LEU A 503 -13.55 27.43 1.39
N CYS A 504 -12.48 26.81 0.89
CA CYS A 504 -11.18 26.77 1.54
C CYS A 504 -10.52 28.16 1.67
N LYS A 505 -11.06 29.20 1.01
CA LYS A 505 -10.66 30.59 1.21
C LYS A 505 -11.31 31.23 2.44
N GLN A 506 -12.36 30.63 2.96
CA GLN A 506 -13.23 31.24 3.96
C GLN A 506 -12.99 30.59 5.33
N GLY A 507 -12.11 31.20 6.12
CA GLY A 507 -11.84 30.78 7.50
C GLY A 507 -10.84 29.62 7.65
N LYS A 508 -10.62 29.22 8.90
CA LYS A 508 -9.70 28.15 9.29
C LYS A 508 -10.44 26.83 9.38
N TYR A 509 -9.86 25.77 8.81
CA TYR A 509 -10.44 24.43 8.83
C TYR A 509 -9.56 23.46 9.64
N THR A 510 -10.20 22.62 10.45
CA THR A 510 -9.52 21.56 11.22
C THR A 510 -10.32 20.26 11.17
N LEU A 511 -9.64 19.13 11.20
CA LEU A 511 -10.26 17.84 11.53
C LEU A 511 -10.10 17.59 13.02
N LYS A 512 -11.19 17.34 13.72
CA LYS A 512 -11.20 16.90 15.11
C LYS A 512 -11.44 15.40 15.17
N ASP A 513 -10.55 14.66 15.82
CA ASP A 513 -10.71 13.21 16.01
C ASP A 513 -11.58 12.87 17.23
N ARG A 514 -11.72 11.58 17.52
CA ARG A 514 -12.46 11.07 18.68
C ARG A 514 -11.82 11.38 20.05
N LEU A 515 -10.53 11.73 20.08
CA LEU A 515 -9.80 12.13 21.29
C LEU A 515 -9.82 13.65 21.48
N GLY A 516 -10.44 14.39 20.57
CA GLY A 516 -10.51 15.85 20.59
C GLY A 516 -9.29 16.55 20.00
N LEU A 517 -8.31 15.81 19.45
CA LEU A 517 -7.15 16.38 18.79
C LEU A 517 -7.56 17.08 17.50
N LYS A 518 -7.05 18.30 17.28
CA LYS A 518 -7.36 19.14 16.12
C LYS A 518 -6.19 19.14 15.13
N PHE A 519 -6.43 18.66 13.92
CA PHE A 519 -5.48 18.58 12.82
C PHE A 519 -5.78 19.70 11.82
N PRO A 520 -4.90 20.72 11.67
CA PRO A 520 -5.11 21.80 10.71
C PRO A 520 -5.20 21.28 9.28
N VAL A 521 -6.17 21.79 8.53
CA VAL A 521 -6.38 21.47 7.12
C VAL A 521 -6.24 22.72 6.28
N TYR A 522 -5.29 22.70 5.35
CA TYR A 522 -5.13 23.74 4.34
C TYR A 522 -5.36 23.18 2.96
N THR A 523 -5.60 24.06 2.00
CA THR A 523 -5.73 23.68 0.60
C THR A 523 -4.65 24.39 -0.20
N ASN A 524 -3.81 23.61 -0.88
CA ASN A 524 -2.96 24.11 -1.95
C ASN A 524 -3.87 24.45 -3.13
N ARG A 525 -3.93 25.73 -3.50
CA ARG A 525 -4.86 26.23 -4.52
C ARG A 525 -4.41 25.96 -5.95
N ILE A 526 -3.12 25.68 -6.15
CA ILE A 526 -2.58 25.45 -7.48
C ILE A 526 -2.93 24.03 -7.95
N ASN A 527 -2.70 23.04 -7.09
CA ASN A 527 -3.05 21.65 -7.39
C ASN A 527 -4.43 21.22 -6.88
N CYS A 528 -5.10 22.08 -6.12
CA CYS A 528 -6.37 21.81 -5.45
C CYS A 528 -6.31 20.49 -4.66
N ASN A 529 -5.39 20.44 -3.69
CA ASN A 529 -5.22 19.32 -2.75
C ASN A 529 -5.24 19.83 -1.31
N ASN A 530 -5.64 18.97 -0.37
CA ASN A 530 -5.65 19.27 1.06
C ASN A 530 -4.34 18.81 1.72
N LEU A 531 -3.76 19.69 2.53
CA LEU A 531 -2.61 19.46 3.38
C LEU A 531 -3.11 19.33 4.82
N ILE A 532 -2.93 18.17 5.44
CA ILE A 532 -3.37 17.88 6.80
C ILE A 532 -2.13 17.81 7.70
N TYR A 533 -2.05 18.76 8.63
CA TYR A 533 -0.91 18.89 9.55
C TYR A 533 -1.18 18.20 10.88
N ASN A 534 -0.11 17.81 11.56
CA ASN A 534 -0.19 17.18 12.87
C ASN A 534 -0.88 18.11 13.89
N SER A 535 -1.58 17.50 14.84
CA SER A 535 -2.26 18.21 15.93
C SER A 535 -1.29 18.74 16.98
N LYS A 536 -0.15 18.06 17.17
CA LYS A 536 0.96 18.52 18.02
C LYS A 536 2.03 19.24 17.20
N ILE A 537 2.71 20.18 17.84
CA ILE A 537 3.83 20.93 17.28
C ILE A 537 5.12 20.24 17.72
N THR A 538 6.00 19.92 16.78
CA THR A 538 7.32 19.39 17.11
C THR A 538 8.14 20.49 17.79
N SER A 539 8.83 20.17 18.88
CA SER A 539 9.83 21.03 19.52
C SER A 539 10.96 20.18 20.10
N ILE A 540 12.18 20.33 19.56
CA ILE A 540 13.32 19.42 19.80
C ILE A 540 14.58 20.19 20.21
N GLU A 541 15.30 19.64 21.18
CA GLU A 541 16.69 20.03 21.52
C GLU A 541 17.69 19.29 20.63
N TRP A 542 18.80 19.94 20.27
CA TRP A 542 19.66 19.48 19.18
C TRP A 542 21.17 19.41 19.48
N LYS A 543 21.64 19.91 20.62
CA LYS A 543 23.08 20.01 20.96
C LYS A 543 23.86 18.69 20.91
N ASP A 544 23.19 17.57 21.18
CA ASP A 544 23.80 16.24 21.16
C ASP A 544 23.68 15.52 19.81
N LEU A 545 23.11 16.18 18.80
CA LEU A 545 22.81 15.58 17.51
C LEU A 545 23.92 15.89 16.50
N ASN A 546 24.23 14.91 15.65
CA ASN A 546 25.09 15.09 14.49
C ASN A 546 24.33 15.86 13.40
N ILE A 547 24.27 17.18 13.55
CA ILE A 547 23.60 18.10 12.62
C ILE A 547 24.45 19.34 12.35
N ASP A 548 24.23 19.98 11.22
CA ASP A 548 24.93 21.20 10.78
C ASP A 548 24.03 22.44 10.92
N SER A 549 22.71 22.29 10.77
CA SER A 549 21.74 23.37 10.90
C SER A 549 20.42 22.91 11.51
N ILE A 550 19.68 23.87 12.08
CA ILE A 550 18.30 23.68 12.52
C ILE A 550 17.35 24.49 11.65
N ARG A 551 16.14 23.97 11.47
CA ARG A 551 15.05 24.67 10.78
C ARG A 551 13.81 24.77 11.66
N ILE A 552 13.21 25.95 11.65
CA ILE A 552 11.96 26.27 12.33
C ILE A 552 10.88 26.44 11.24
N ASP A 553 9.92 25.52 11.20
CA ASP A 553 8.83 25.53 10.23
C ASP A 553 7.62 26.26 10.81
N ILE A 554 7.35 27.44 10.26
CA ILE A 554 6.25 28.34 10.62
C ILE A 554 5.03 28.07 9.75
N LEU A 555 3.84 28.11 10.34
CA LEU A 555 2.57 27.89 9.68
C LEU A 555 1.52 28.96 9.96
N GLU A 556 1.31 29.32 11.23
CA GLU A 556 0.33 30.35 11.65
C GLU A 556 0.84 31.27 12.76
N GLU A 557 2.06 31.06 13.23
CA GLU A 557 2.67 31.83 14.31
C GLU A 557 2.80 33.31 13.95
N THR A 558 2.60 34.16 14.94
CA THR A 558 2.75 35.63 14.87
C THR A 558 4.23 36.02 14.87
N GLU A 559 4.53 37.28 14.48
CA GLU A 559 5.91 37.79 14.45
C GLU A 559 6.61 37.66 15.83
N GLU A 560 5.89 37.92 16.92
CA GLU A 560 6.42 37.81 18.29
C GLU A 560 6.67 36.34 18.69
N GLU A 561 5.72 35.44 18.40
CA GLU A 561 5.91 34.00 18.64
C GLU A 561 7.11 33.48 17.87
N ILE A 562 7.28 33.86 16.60
CA ILE A 562 8.42 33.45 15.77
C ILE A 562 9.75 33.90 16.40
N LYS A 563 9.85 35.16 16.87
CA LYS A 563 11.05 35.68 17.54
C LYS A 563 11.38 34.87 18.80
N ASN A 564 10.38 34.55 19.61
CA ASN A 564 10.55 33.71 20.80
C ASN A 564 10.99 32.28 20.44
N ILE A 565 10.37 31.67 19.42
CA ILE A 565 10.73 30.31 18.96
C ILE A 565 12.19 30.26 18.49
N ILE A 566 12.65 31.29 17.76
CA ILE A 566 14.05 31.43 17.32
C ILE A 566 14.98 31.46 18.53
N GLU A 567 14.66 32.28 19.53
CA GLU A 567 15.48 32.42 20.74
C GLU A 567 15.59 31.10 21.52
N VAL A 568 14.45 30.46 21.79
CA VAL A 568 14.38 29.17 22.50
C VAL A 568 15.27 28.13 21.81
N HIS A 569 15.07 27.91 20.50
CA HIS A 569 15.83 26.88 19.81
C HIS A 569 17.29 27.25 19.58
N ARG A 570 17.64 28.53 19.44
CA ARG A 570 19.03 28.98 19.38
C ARG A 570 19.78 28.71 20.68
N ASN A 571 19.10 28.83 21.81
CA ASN A 571 19.64 28.49 23.14
C ASN A 571 19.62 26.97 23.43
N ASN A 572 19.34 26.14 22.42
CA ASN A 572 19.17 24.69 22.55
C ASN A 572 18.14 24.33 23.64
N GLN A 573 17.04 25.07 23.69
CA GLN A 573 15.88 24.74 24.49
C GLN A 573 14.76 24.27 23.56
N ARG A 574 13.69 23.76 24.16
CA ARG A 574 12.45 23.39 23.48
C ARG A 574 11.26 24.00 24.21
N LEU A 575 10.17 24.14 23.47
CA LEU A 575 8.86 24.48 24.02
C LEU A 575 8.20 23.21 24.58
N GLU A 576 7.61 23.34 25.76
CA GLU A 576 6.99 22.22 26.48
C GLU A 576 5.49 22.47 26.73
N GLY A 577 4.79 21.41 27.11
CA GLY A 577 3.37 21.43 27.41
C GLY A 577 2.55 20.54 26.48
N ILE A 578 1.23 20.49 26.72
CA ILE A 578 0.35 19.51 26.07
C ILE A 578 0.30 19.64 24.54
N ASN A 579 0.63 20.80 23.98
CA ASN A 579 0.59 21.02 22.54
C ASN A 579 1.86 20.59 21.80
N TYR A 580 2.94 20.29 22.52
CA TYR A 580 4.25 19.99 21.94
C TYR A 580 4.58 18.50 21.97
N THR A 581 5.49 18.08 21.09
CA THR A 581 6.08 16.73 21.05
C THR A 581 7.57 16.82 20.72
N ASN A 582 8.37 15.92 21.30
CA ASN A 582 9.79 15.76 20.99
C ASN A 582 10.04 14.80 19.80
N GLY A 583 8.99 14.47 19.04
CA GLY A 583 9.07 13.57 17.89
C GLY A 583 9.43 12.14 18.30
N ASN A 584 10.45 11.57 17.65
CA ASN A 584 10.95 10.22 17.93
C ASN A 584 12.29 10.21 18.69
N MET A 585 12.75 11.35 19.22
CA MET A 585 14.10 11.51 19.77
C MET A 585 14.40 10.54 20.92
N ASN A 586 13.39 10.23 21.74
CA ASN A 586 13.52 9.36 22.93
C ASN A 586 12.96 7.95 22.71
N LYS A 587 12.67 7.54 21.47
CA LYS A 587 12.25 6.16 21.21
C LYS A 587 13.47 5.24 21.22
N GLU A 588 13.54 4.40 22.25
CA GLU A 588 14.29 3.15 22.20
C GLU A 588 13.58 2.23 21.19
N ILE A 589 14.33 1.73 20.19
CA ILE A 589 13.82 0.81 19.16
C ILE A 589 14.09 -0.62 19.62
#